data_AF-I4W7M6-F1
#
_entry.id   AF-I4W7M6-F1
#
_cell.length_a   1.000
_cell.length_b   1.000
_cell.length_c   1.000
_cell.angle_alpha   90.00
_cell.angle_beta   90.00
_cell.angle_gamma   90.00
#
_symmetry.space_group_name_H-M   'P 1'
#
loop_
_entity.id
_entity.type
_entity.pdbx_description
1 polymer ?
#
loop_
_entity_poly.entity_id
_entity_poly.type
_entity_poly.pdbx_seq_one_letter_code
_entity_poly.pdbx_strand_id
1 'polypeptide(L)'
;QDGKYTGSVNGQPSTKPNGNQRSGGDPVERFAQPAVLLETPESLALTTPKSAASFAGEHQHLTSQRDTHLAAGTTLAAVSGDSASLYTADGGINVIANHGPVSLEVHTDAMDILADQSVTVTSTTDSIQVLAKDKIVLQSGQSQITLDGQNITIACPGNFTVKSGTHEWLGGEGQAAQLEPLPQGLTQLKSDYPRSV
;
A
#
# COMPACT_ATOMS: atom_id res chain seq x y z
N GLN A 1 35.43 -30.14 14.22
CA GLN A 1 35.76 -29.94 15.65
C GLN A 1 34.57 -30.45 16.44
N ASP A 2 34.74 -31.54 17.19
CA ASP A 2 33.63 -32.39 17.70
C ASP A 2 32.88 -31.81 18.92
N GLY A 3 32.70 -30.49 18.97
CA GLY A 3 31.99 -29.85 20.08
C GLY A 3 32.69 -29.99 21.44
N LYS A 4 33.99 -30.28 21.48
CA LYS A 4 34.77 -30.45 22.71
C LYS A 4 36.02 -29.57 22.71
N TYR A 5 36.46 -29.16 23.89
CA TYR A 5 37.74 -28.48 24.05
C TYR A 5 38.90 -29.48 24.05
N THR A 6 39.95 -29.23 23.27
CA THR A 6 41.12 -30.10 23.15
C THR A 6 42.34 -29.59 23.92
N GLY A 7 42.21 -28.48 24.63
CA GLY A 7 43.28 -27.80 25.36
C GLY A 7 42.72 -26.78 26.35
N SER A 8 43.59 -26.20 27.17
CA SER A 8 43.18 -25.26 28.22
C SER A 8 42.48 -24.02 27.63
N VAL A 9 41.45 -23.55 28.35
CA VAL A 9 40.68 -22.35 27.99
C VAL A 9 40.99 -21.29 29.02
N ASN A 10 41.55 -20.14 28.59
CA ASN A 10 41.96 -19.05 29.48
C ASN A 10 42.83 -19.51 30.67
N GLY A 11 43.74 -20.46 30.44
CA GLY A 11 44.62 -21.00 31.47
C GLY A 11 43.99 -22.03 32.42
N GLN A 12 42.73 -22.41 32.21
CA GLN A 12 42.04 -23.42 33.01
C GLN A 12 41.98 -24.78 32.28
N PRO A 13 42.12 -25.93 32.98
CA PRO A 13 41.90 -27.25 32.40
C PRO A 13 40.46 -27.40 31.89
N SER A 14 40.29 -27.81 30.63
CA SER A 14 38.99 -27.93 29.96
C SER A 14 38.39 -29.34 30.08
N THR A 15 38.51 -29.95 31.26
CA THR A 15 38.09 -31.33 31.57
C THR A 15 37.07 -31.34 32.68
N LYS A 16 36.04 -32.19 32.59
CA LYS A 16 34.97 -32.33 33.58
C LYS A 16 35.55 -32.80 34.93
N PRO A 17 35.05 -32.30 36.07
CA PRO A 17 35.47 -32.78 37.38
C PRO A 17 35.17 -34.28 37.53
N ASN A 18 36.15 -35.05 38.02
CA ASN A 18 35.96 -36.45 38.38
C ASN A 18 36.33 -36.62 39.87
N GLY A 19 35.37 -37.01 40.71
CA GLY A 19 35.51 -37.04 42.17
C GLY A 19 36.63 -37.94 42.71
N ASN A 20 37.21 -38.80 41.87
CA ASN A 20 38.25 -39.76 42.25
C ASN A 20 39.65 -39.45 41.66
N GLN A 21 39.83 -38.36 40.91
CA GLN A 21 41.12 -38.05 40.26
C GLN A 21 41.49 -36.56 40.35
N ARG A 22 42.79 -36.28 40.52
CA ARG A 22 43.37 -34.92 40.52
C ARG A 22 43.51 -34.35 39.09
N SER A 23 43.51 -35.23 38.10
CA SER A 23 43.46 -34.93 36.67
C SER A 23 41.99 -35.06 36.24
N GLY A 24 41.39 -34.04 35.63
CA GLY A 24 39.97 -34.09 35.24
C GLY A 24 39.66 -35.20 34.23
N GLY A 25 38.37 -35.54 34.10
CA GLY A 25 37.86 -36.60 33.22
C GLY A 25 37.67 -36.14 31.77
N ASP A 26 36.52 -36.45 31.19
CA ASP A 26 36.22 -36.12 29.78
C ASP A 26 36.32 -34.61 29.49
N PRO A 27 36.67 -34.21 28.27
CA PRO A 27 36.62 -32.82 27.85
C PRO A 27 35.25 -32.17 28.05
N VAL A 28 35.24 -30.88 28.41
CA VAL A 28 34.02 -30.08 28.48
C VAL A 28 33.49 -29.82 27.07
N GLU A 29 32.17 -29.87 26.93
CA GLU A 29 31.47 -29.60 25.67
C GLU A 29 31.50 -28.10 25.33
N ARG A 30 31.34 -27.78 24.05
CA ARG A 30 31.24 -26.42 23.49
C ARG A 30 30.48 -26.44 22.18
N PHE A 31 30.11 -25.26 21.69
CA PHE A 31 29.60 -25.14 20.34
C PHE A 31 30.66 -25.54 19.30
N ALA A 32 30.21 -26.26 18.27
CA ALA A 32 31.04 -26.66 17.13
C ALA A 32 31.48 -25.43 16.28
N GLN A 33 30.75 -24.32 16.40
CA GLN A 33 31.05 -23.02 15.80
C GLN A 33 30.98 -21.92 16.86
N PRO A 34 31.65 -20.76 16.67
CA PRO A 34 31.56 -19.64 17.61
C PRO A 34 30.12 -19.10 17.69
N ALA A 35 29.48 -19.26 18.84
CA ALA A 35 28.09 -18.86 19.05
C ALA A 35 27.89 -18.27 20.45
N VAL A 36 26.89 -17.40 20.57
CA VAL A 36 26.38 -16.88 21.84
C VAL A 36 24.92 -17.31 21.96
N LEU A 37 24.57 -17.95 23.08
CA LEU A 37 23.20 -18.31 23.43
C LEU A 37 22.84 -17.62 24.74
N LEU A 38 21.74 -16.89 24.74
CA LEU A 38 21.14 -16.28 25.93
C LEU A 38 19.80 -16.95 26.16
N GLU A 39 19.69 -17.73 27.24
CA GLU A 39 18.47 -18.46 27.61
C GLU A 39 18.18 -18.24 29.10
N THR A 40 16.90 -18.13 29.44
CA THR A 40 16.43 -17.91 30.81
C THR A 40 15.01 -18.47 30.96
N PRO A 41 14.70 -19.17 32.06
CA PRO A 41 13.37 -19.73 32.29
C PRO A 41 12.32 -18.67 32.66
N GLU A 42 12.73 -17.45 32.99
CA GLU A 42 11.82 -16.37 33.41
C GLU A 42 11.87 -15.16 32.47
N SER A 43 12.91 -14.33 32.56
CA SER A 43 12.97 -13.06 31.83
C SER A 43 14.38 -12.67 31.39
N LEU A 44 14.46 -12.01 30.22
CA LEU A 44 15.65 -11.41 29.64
C LEU A 44 15.36 -9.93 29.35
N ALA A 45 16.21 -9.03 29.85
CA ALA A 45 16.11 -7.58 29.60
C ALA A 45 17.42 -7.05 29.03
N LEU A 46 17.33 -6.32 27.91
CA LEU A 46 18.45 -5.65 27.24
C LEU A 46 18.19 -4.15 27.19
N THR A 47 18.89 -3.35 27.98
CA THR A 47 18.61 -1.92 28.14
C THR A 47 19.88 -1.06 28.10
N THR A 48 19.76 0.19 27.63
CA THR A 48 20.85 1.17 27.57
C THR A 48 20.27 2.58 27.63
N PRO A 49 20.90 3.54 28.35
CA PRO A 49 20.43 4.93 28.41
C PRO A 49 20.73 5.73 27.15
N LYS A 50 21.53 5.20 26.22
CA LYS A 50 21.90 5.86 24.97
C LYS A 50 21.37 5.07 23.78
N SER A 51 22.24 4.35 23.08
CA SER A 51 21.92 3.71 21.81
C SER A 51 22.15 2.21 21.90
N ALA A 52 21.26 1.45 21.28
CA ALA A 52 21.43 0.04 20.98
C ALA A 52 21.40 -0.15 19.46
N ALA A 53 22.17 -1.11 18.96
CA ALA A 53 22.15 -1.51 17.56
C ALA A 53 22.05 -3.04 17.50
N SER A 54 21.22 -3.54 16.59
CA SER A 54 21.16 -4.95 16.23
C SER A 54 21.42 -5.03 14.73
N PHE A 55 22.45 -5.76 14.34
CA PHE A 55 22.85 -5.92 12.95
C PHE A 55 23.11 -7.40 12.67
N ALA A 56 22.57 -7.90 11.57
CA ALA A 56 22.91 -9.20 11.02
C ALA A 56 23.28 -9.02 9.54
N GLY A 57 24.37 -9.64 9.09
CA GLY A 57 24.78 -9.60 7.68
C GLY A 57 23.89 -10.45 6.76
N GLU A 58 23.07 -11.32 7.36
CA GLU A 58 22.10 -12.16 6.66
C GLU A 58 20.71 -11.90 7.21
N HIS A 59 20.28 -12.62 8.24
CA HIS A 59 18.89 -12.60 8.71
C HIS A 59 18.76 -12.10 10.14
N GLN A 60 17.73 -11.28 10.39
CA GLN A 60 17.21 -11.00 11.73
C GLN A 60 15.83 -11.66 11.86
N HIS A 61 15.66 -12.49 12.87
CA HIS A 61 14.40 -13.19 13.14
C HIS A 61 13.95 -12.92 14.57
N LEU A 62 12.73 -12.44 14.73
CA LEU A 62 12.06 -12.24 16.01
C LEU A 62 10.78 -13.08 16.02
N THR A 63 10.64 -13.95 17.01
CA THR A 63 9.46 -14.81 17.17
C THR A 63 8.90 -14.65 18.57
N SER A 64 7.60 -14.39 18.67
CA SER A 64 6.86 -14.34 19.94
C SER A 64 5.63 -15.25 19.82
N GLN A 65 5.38 -16.08 20.83
CA GLN A 65 4.17 -16.92 20.85
C GLN A 65 2.91 -16.13 21.27
N ARG A 66 3.12 -15.01 21.94
CA ARG A 66 2.08 -14.05 22.33
C ARG A 66 2.34 -12.76 21.58
N ASP A 67 2.47 -11.65 22.29
CA ASP A 67 2.53 -10.32 21.69
C ASP A 67 3.95 -9.86 21.39
N THR A 68 4.11 -9.09 20.32
CA THR A 68 5.31 -8.30 20.05
C THR A 68 4.92 -6.83 20.04
N HIS A 69 5.55 -6.03 20.92
CA HIS A 69 5.31 -4.60 21.00
C HIS A 69 6.55 -3.83 20.52
N LEU A 70 6.36 -2.97 19.53
CA LEU A 70 7.37 -2.04 19.05
C LEU A 70 6.88 -0.62 19.32
N ALA A 71 7.68 0.17 20.04
CA ALA A 71 7.33 1.53 20.41
C ALA A 71 8.55 2.45 20.23
N ALA A 72 8.29 3.65 19.70
CA ALA A 72 9.29 4.70 19.54
C ALA A 72 8.72 6.02 20.04
N GLY A 73 9.54 6.81 20.74
CA GLY A 73 9.12 8.13 21.23
C GLY A 73 9.01 9.20 20.13
N THR A 74 9.62 8.96 18.96
CA THR A 74 9.67 9.92 17.84
C THR A 74 9.25 9.28 16.52
N THR A 75 10.02 8.30 16.04
CA THR A 75 9.81 7.70 14.71
C THR A 75 10.03 6.19 14.75
N LEU A 76 9.08 5.46 14.17
CA LEU A 76 9.22 4.06 13.81
C LEU A 76 9.28 3.98 12.28
N ALA A 77 10.33 3.40 11.72
CA ALA A 77 10.52 3.26 10.28
C ALA A 77 10.91 1.82 9.93
N ALA A 78 10.35 1.29 8.85
CA ALA A 78 10.68 0.00 8.28
C ALA A 78 10.88 0.15 6.77
N VAL A 79 12.00 -0.37 6.26
CA VAL A 79 12.38 -0.26 4.86
C VAL A 79 12.86 -1.64 4.40
N SER A 80 12.41 -2.08 3.23
CA SER A 80 12.83 -3.33 2.59
C SER A 80 13.37 -3.04 1.20
N GLY A 81 14.38 -3.81 0.77
CA GLY A 81 14.97 -3.70 -0.56
C GLY A 81 14.21 -4.46 -1.64
N ASP A 82 13.31 -5.37 -1.27
CA ASP A 82 12.56 -6.21 -2.19
C ASP A 82 11.06 -6.19 -1.87
N SER A 83 10.64 -6.81 -0.76
CA SER A 83 9.23 -6.92 -0.40
C SER A 83 8.97 -6.71 1.10
N ALA A 84 7.75 -6.34 1.45
CA ALA A 84 7.25 -6.23 2.82
C ALA A 84 5.80 -6.73 2.90
N SER A 85 5.45 -7.46 3.96
CA SER A 85 4.11 -8.04 4.14
C SER A 85 3.65 -7.94 5.59
N LEU A 86 2.37 -7.59 5.79
CA LEU A 86 1.69 -7.64 7.08
C LEU A 86 0.49 -8.58 6.98
N TYR A 87 0.36 -9.50 7.92
CA TYR A 87 -0.68 -10.52 7.91
C TYR A 87 -1.18 -10.80 9.33
N THR A 88 -2.47 -11.11 9.43
CA THR A 88 -3.16 -11.55 10.65
C THR A 88 -4.04 -12.74 10.31
N ALA A 89 -4.04 -13.77 11.17
CA ALA A 89 -4.81 -14.99 10.95
C ALA A 89 -6.27 -14.85 11.38
N ASP A 90 -6.50 -14.49 12.64
CA ASP A 90 -7.85 -14.43 13.23
C ASP A 90 -8.31 -12.99 13.54
N GLY A 91 -7.38 -12.04 13.67
CA GLY A 91 -7.64 -10.64 14.00
C GLY A 91 -7.70 -9.71 12.78
N GLY A 92 -7.53 -8.41 13.01
CA GLY A 92 -7.49 -7.37 11.97
C GLY A 92 -6.22 -6.50 12.06
N ILE A 93 -5.99 -5.71 11.00
CA ILE A 93 -4.94 -4.68 10.98
C ILE A 93 -5.61 -3.32 11.19
N ASN A 94 -5.12 -2.56 12.17
CA ASN A 94 -5.56 -1.19 12.43
C ASN A 94 -4.41 -0.21 12.16
N VAL A 95 -4.64 0.77 11.28
CA VAL A 95 -3.70 1.86 10.97
C VAL A 95 -4.36 3.17 11.36
N ILE A 96 -3.82 3.84 12.38
CA ILE A 96 -4.42 5.04 12.97
C ILE A 96 -3.35 6.12 13.13
N ALA A 97 -3.60 7.29 12.54
CA ALA A 97 -2.84 8.51 12.83
C ALA A 97 -3.72 9.45 13.67
N ASN A 98 -3.25 9.82 14.87
CA ASN A 98 -3.97 10.78 15.72
C ASN A 98 -3.93 12.20 15.13
N HIS A 99 -2.80 12.55 14.53
CA HIS A 99 -2.60 13.80 13.79
C HIS A 99 -1.78 13.51 12.54
N GLY A 100 -1.98 14.32 11.50
CA GLY A 100 -1.30 14.16 10.22
C GLY A 100 -1.96 13.13 9.30
N PRO A 101 -1.58 13.12 8.01
CA PRO A 101 -2.18 12.26 7.02
C PRO A 101 -1.67 10.82 7.13
N VAL A 102 -2.48 9.88 6.65
CA VAL A 102 -2.03 8.54 6.26
C VAL A 102 -1.97 8.52 4.74
N SER A 103 -0.84 8.10 4.17
CA SER A 103 -0.67 7.91 2.73
C SER A 103 -0.30 6.47 2.41
N LEU A 104 -0.85 5.99 1.30
CA LEU A 104 -0.57 4.69 0.69
C LEU A 104 -0.29 5.01 -0.78
N GLU A 105 0.91 4.70 -1.26
CA GLU A 105 1.37 5.12 -2.58
C GLU A 105 2.09 3.97 -3.29
N VAL A 106 1.75 3.75 -4.56
CA VAL A 106 2.43 2.81 -5.45
C VAL A 106 2.77 3.57 -6.73
N HIS A 107 4.06 3.71 -7.04
CA HIS A 107 4.52 4.62 -8.11
C HIS A 107 4.62 3.95 -9.48
N THR A 108 4.98 2.66 -9.51
CA THR A 108 5.34 1.97 -10.76
C THR A 108 4.43 0.79 -11.07
N ASP A 109 3.50 0.46 -10.17
CA ASP A 109 2.67 -0.74 -10.27
C ASP A 109 1.25 -0.48 -9.73
N ALA A 110 0.39 -1.50 -9.77
CA ALA A 110 -0.99 -1.44 -9.34
C ALA A 110 -1.14 -1.41 -7.81
N MET A 111 -2.22 -0.74 -7.37
CA MET A 111 -2.73 -0.83 -6.00
C MET A 111 -4.07 -1.57 -6.02
N ASP A 112 -4.15 -2.64 -5.24
CA ASP A 112 -5.36 -3.45 -5.10
C ASP A 112 -5.92 -3.37 -3.67
N ILE A 113 -7.23 -3.10 -3.55
CA ILE A 113 -7.96 -3.09 -2.28
C ILE A 113 -9.18 -4.00 -2.45
N LEU A 114 -9.18 -5.13 -1.74
CA LEU A 114 -10.24 -6.14 -1.81
C LEU A 114 -10.78 -6.46 -0.42
N ALA A 115 -12.09 -6.67 -0.33
CA ALA A 115 -12.77 -7.18 0.85
C ALA A 115 -13.88 -8.15 0.41
N ASP A 116 -14.04 -9.25 1.15
CA ASP A 116 -15.11 -10.22 0.91
C ASP A 116 -16.50 -9.64 1.23
N GLN A 117 -16.56 -8.76 2.24
CA GLN A 117 -17.80 -8.10 2.64
C GLN A 117 -17.92 -6.71 2.01
N SER A 118 -17.44 -5.67 2.69
CA SER A 118 -17.61 -4.30 2.25
C SER A 118 -16.32 -3.50 2.35
N VAL A 119 -16.20 -2.54 1.44
CA VAL A 119 -15.20 -1.45 1.51
C VAL A 119 -15.97 -0.16 1.73
N THR A 120 -15.63 0.58 2.79
CA THR A 120 -16.23 1.88 3.11
C THR A 120 -15.17 2.96 3.07
N VAL A 121 -15.40 4.00 2.26
CA VAL A 121 -14.56 5.20 2.21
C VAL A 121 -15.42 6.38 2.65
N THR A 122 -15.02 7.05 3.72
CA THR A 122 -15.79 8.14 4.33
C THR A 122 -14.88 9.33 4.64
N SER A 123 -15.29 10.51 4.18
CA SER A 123 -14.79 11.80 4.66
C SER A 123 -15.87 12.45 5.51
N THR A 124 -15.55 12.84 6.75
CA THR A 124 -16.54 13.40 7.68
C THR A 124 -16.75 14.89 7.53
N THR A 125 -15.78 15.60 6.94
CA THR A 125 -15.74 17.07 6.98
C THR A 125 -15.51 17.70 5.62
N ASP A 126 -14.90 16.98 4.68
CA ASP A 126 -14.54 17.51 3.37
C ASP A 126 -15.03 16.57 2.26
N SER A 127 -14.13 16.06 1.42
CA SER A 127 -14.48 15.40 0.17
C SER A 127 -13.76 14.05 0.00
N ILE A 128 -14.29 13.25 -0.93
CA ILE A 128 -13.64 12.05 -1.48
C ILE A 128 -13.37 12.36 -2.95
N GLN A 129 -12.10 12.24 -3.37
CA GLN A 129 -11.70 12.47 -4.74
C GLN A 129 -11.17 11.18 -5.34
N VAL A 130 -11.78 10.75 -6.45
CA VAL A 130 -11.30 9.61 -7.26
C VAL A 130 -10.85 10.19 -8.59
N LEU A 131 -9.55 10.24 -8.80
CA LEU A 131 -8.94 10.78 -10.01
C LEU A 131 -8.24 9.67 -10.77
N ALA A 132 -8.43 9.61 -12.08
CA ALA A 132 -7.68 8.75 -12.97
C ALA A 132 -7.30 9.53 -14.23
N LYS A 133 -6.15 9.20 -14.81
CA LYS A 133 -5.71 9.80 -16.07
C LYS A 133 -6.59 9.35 -17.24
N ASP A 134 -6.87 8.05 -17.31
CA ASP A 134 -7.49 7.44 -18.48
C ASP A 134 -8.95 7.05 -18.24
N LYS A 135 -9.23 6.31 -17.14
CA LYS A 135 -10.55 5.71 -16.94
C LYS A 135 -10.94 5.50 -15.48
N ILE A 136 -12.21 5.75 -15.14
CA ILE A 136 -12.85 5.37 -13.87
C ILE A 136 -14.06 4.49 -14.19
N VAL A 137 -14.20 3.36 -13.48
CA VAL A 137 -15.33 2.45 -13.61
C VAL A 137 -15.93 2.17 -12.23
N LEU A 138 -17.23 2.42 -12.09
CA LEU A 138 -18.02 2.06 -10.91
C LEU A 138 -19.05 1.02 -11.33
N GLN A 139 -18.94 -0.20 -10.83
CA GLN A 139 -19.76 -1.33 -11.28
C GLN A 139 -20.44 -2.07 -10.12
N SER A 140 -21.70 -2.45 -10.34
CA SER A 140 -22.45 -3.34 -9.47
C SER A 140 -23.28 -4.30 -10.33
N GLY A 141 -22.87 -5.57 -10.35
CA GLY A 141 -23.44 -6.57 -11.25
C GLY A 141 -23.35 -6.15 -12.73
N GLN A 142 -24.51 -6.01 -13.37
CA GLN A 142 -24.64 -5.57 -14.78
C GLN A 142 -24.85 -4.06 -14.95
N SER A 143 -24.86 -3.29 -13.86
CA SER A 143 -24.99 -1.84 -13.88
C SER A 143 -23.61 -1.18 -13.73
N GLN A 144 -23.32 -0.16 -14.53
CA GLN A 144 -22.02 0.49 -14.56
C GLN A 144 -22.12 1.99 -14.84
N ILE A 145 -21.27 2.77 -14.19
CA ILE A 145 -20.93 4.16 -14.53
C ILE A 145 -19.47 4.19 -14.94
N THR A 146 -19.19 4.72 -16.13
CA THR A 146 -17.84 4.79 -16.70
C THR A 146 -17.50 6.22 -17.11
N LEU A 147 -16.36 6.70 -16.65
CA LEU A 147 -15.73 7.93 -17.12
C LEU A 147 -14.51 7.53 -17.96
N ASP A 148 -14.50 7.87 -19.24
CA ASP A 148 -13.49 7.44 -20.21
C ASP A 148 -13.14 8.63 -21.13
N GLY A 149 -12.00 9.27 -20.84
CA GLY A 149 -11.61 10.54 -21.47
C GLY A 149 -12.67 11.63 -21.27
N GLN A 150 -13.30 12.06 -22.37
CA GLN A 150 -14.35 13.09 -22.36
C GLN A 150 -15.78 12.50 -22.26
N ASN A 151 -15.91 11.18 -22.15
CA ASN A 151 -17.20 10.49 -22.18
C ASN A 151 -17.64 10.06 -20.78
N ILE A 152 -18.93 10.23 -20.50
CA ILE A 152 -19.60 9.66 -19.33
C ILE A 152 -20.66 8.68 -19.84
N THR A 153 -20.57 7.42 -19.45
CA THR A 153 -21.51 6.35 -19.83
C THR A 153 -22.19 5.78 -18.59
N ILE A 154 -23.52 5.71 -18.61
CA ILE A 154 -24.33 5.04 -17.60
C ILE A 154 -25.04 3.88 -18.31
N ALA A 155 -24.68 2.64 -17.97
CA ALA A 155 -25.26 1.44 -18.55
C ALA A 155 -25.96 0.64 -17.45
N CYS A 156 -27.26 0.36 -17.63
CA CYS A 156 -28.02 -0.51 -16.73
C CYS A 156 -29.11 -1.27 -17.52
N PRO A 157 -29.28 -2.59 -17.31
CA PRO A 157 -30.35 -3.35 -17.97
C PRO A 157 -31.74 -3.08 -17.39
N GLY A 158 -31.79 -2.57 -16.15
CA GLY A 158 -33.02 -2.18 -15.48
C GLY A 158 -33.41 -0.73 -15.76
N ASN A 159 -34.20 -0.17 -14.85
CA ASN A 159 -34.65 1.22 -14.96
C ASN A 159 -33.57 2.20 -14.50
N PHE A 160 -33.26 3.19 -15.33
CA PHE A 160 -32.55 4.40 -14.91
C PHE A 160 -33.55 5.41 -14.36
N THR A 161 -33.50 5.68 -13.05
CA THR A 161 -34.41 6.63 -12.38
C THR A 161 -33.64 7.87 -11.94
N VAL A 162 -34.05 9.04 -12.41
CA VAL A 162 -33.49 10.33 -11.98
C VAL A 162 -34.58 11.12 -11.25
N LYS A 163 -34.30 11.59 -10.04
CA LYS A 163 -35.22 12.42 -9.25
C LYS A 163 -34.57 13.78 -9.01
N SER A 164 -35.19 14.86 -9.51
CA SER A 164 -34.72 16.24 -9.33
C SER A 164 -35.90 17.22 -9.27
N GLY A 165 -35.68 18.40 -8.67
CA GLY A 165 -36.63 19.52 -8.73
C GLY A 165 -36.77 20.11 -10.13
N THR A 166 -35.71 20.04 -10.94
CA THR A 166 -35.65 20.45 -12.36
C THR A 166 -34.66 19.57 -13.14
N HIS A 167 -34.89 19.40 -14.43
CA HIS A 167 -33.94 18.75 -15.35
C HIS A 167 -33.65 19.72 -16.50
N GLU A 168 -32.51 20.40 -16.44
CA GLU A 168 -32.07 21.29 -17.51
C GLU A 168 -31.10 20.55 -18.42
N TRP A 169 -31.55 20.28 -19.65
CA TRP A 169 -30.72 19.69 -20.69
C TRP A 169 -30.35 20.82 -21.64
N LEU A 170 -29.13 21.34 -21.48
CA LEU A 170 -28.60 22.34 -22.40
C LEU A 170 -28.36 21.70 -23.78
N GLY A 171 -28.61 22.46 -24.83
CA GLY A 171 -28.24 22.03 -26.19
C GLY A 171 -26.74 21.78 -26.29
N GLY A 172 -26.33 20.87 -27.17
CA GLY A 172 -24.90 20.68 -27.46
C GLY A 172 -24.27 21.97 -27.97
N GLU A 173 -22.97 22.17 -27.69
CA GLU A 173 -22.22 23.25 -28.31
C GLU A 173 -22.23 23.06 -29.83
N GLY A 174 -23.00 23.90 -30.52
CA GLY A 174 -22.99 23.98 -31.97
C GLY A 174 -22.11 25.14 -32.42
N GLN A 175 -21.05 24.86 -33.16
CA GLN A 175 -20.43 25.91 -33.98
C GLN A 175 -21.31 26.16 -35.21
N ALA A 176 -21.57 27.43 -35.51
CA ALA A 176 -22.25 27.81 -36.75
C ALA A 176 -21.45 27.25 -37.93
N ALA A 177 -22.10 26.48 -38.80
CA ALA A 177 -21.50 26.07 -40.05
C ALA A 177 -21.05 27.32 -40.82
N GLN A 178 -19.75 27.49 -41.04
CA GLN A 178 -19.24 28.48 -41.98
C GLN A 178 -19.61 28.02 -43.39
N LEU A 179 -20.80 28.42 -43.84
CA LEU A 179 -21.21 28.24 -45.22
C LEU A 179 -20.35 29.18 -46.07
N GLU A 180 -19.60 28.61 -47.02
CA GLU A 180 -18.98 29.41 -48.09
C GLU A 180 -20.09 30.19 -48.82
N PRO A 181 -19.84 31.47 -49.16
CA PRO A 181 -20.84 32.28 -49.84
C PRO A 181 -21.24 31.60 -51.14
N LEU A 182 -22.56 31.46 -51.35
CA LEU A 182 -23.11 30.92 -52.60
C LEU A 182 -22.53 31.71 -53.78
N PRO A 183 -22.10 31.05 -54.87
CA PRO A 183 -21.59 31.73 -56.04
C PRO A 183 -22.66 32.68 -56.57
N GLN A 184 -22.34 33.98 -56.60
CA GLN A 184 -23.23 34.98 -57.19
C GLN A 184 -23.31 34.71 -58.70
N GLY A 185 -24.51 34.38 -59.18
CA GLY A 185 -24.75 34.18 -60.60
C GLY A 185 -24.41 35.44 -61.40
N LEU A 186 -23.77 35.25 -62.55
CA LEU A 186 -23.28 36.32 -63.45
C LEU A 186 -24.39 37.12 -64.15
N THR A 187 -25.66 36.88 -63.83
CA THR A 187 -26.79 37.44 -64.59
C THR A 187 -27.49 38.52 -63.79
N GLN A 188 -27.16 39.79 -64.07
CA GLN A 188 -27.99 40.92 -63.64
C GLN A 188 -29.20 41.03 -64.57
N LEU A 189 -30.40 40.76 -64.05
CA LEU A 189 -31.64 41.03 -64.79
C LEU A 189 -31.85 42.54 -64.82
N LYS A 190 -31.72 43.12 -66.02
CA LYS A 190 -32.00 44.53 -66.29
C LYS A 190 -33.50 44.76 -66.24
N SER A 191 -33.95 45.58 -65.28
CA SER A 191 -35.37 45.94 -65.11
C SER A 191 -35.77 47.01 -66.12
N ASP A 192 -36.04 46.61 -67.36
CA ASP A 192 -36.53 47.52 -68.41
C ASP A 192 -38.05 47.36 -68.61
N TYR A 193 -38.84 47.82 -67.63
CA TYR A 193 -40.27 48.09 -67.87
C TYR A 193 -40.65 49.46 -67.30
N PRO A 194 -41.15 50.40 -68.12
CA PRO A 194 -41.69 51.65 -67.63
C PRO A 194 -43.06 51.39 -67.00
N ARG A 195 -43.22 51.78 -65.73
CA ARG A 195 -44.53 51.87 -65.10
C ARG A 195 -45.30 53.05 -65.71
N SER A 196 -46.36 52.77 -66.45
CA SER A 196 -47.40 53.75 -66.77
C SER A 196 -48.60 53.53 -65.84
N VAL A 197 -49.05 54.66 -65.28
CA VAL A 197 -50.12 54.97 -64.30
C VAL A 197 -51.25 53.94 -64.18
#